data_AF-A0A7W5LSB1-F1
#
_entry.id   AF-A0A7W5LSB1-F1
#
_cell.length_a   1.000
_cell.length_b   1.000
_cell.length_c   1.000
_cell.angle_alpha   90.00
_cell.angle_beta   90.00
_cell.angle_gamma   90.00
#
_symmetry.space_group_name_H-M   'P 1'
#
loop_
_entity.id
_entity.type
_entity.pdbx_description
1 polymer ?
#
loop_
_entity_poly.entity_id
_entity_poly.type
_entity_poly.pdbx_seq_one_letter_code
_entity_poly.pdbx_strand_id
1 'polypeptide(L)'
;MGRLMIVALCVSMSAGHVMADTDAVANAQTLCRAIDTTISLSPCTYSEEAKTVTVSVGTQGGDARELCQTIESSLMEKHIFFDGDPWKLNLKSSASGDNTIASCDLPQTPH
;
A
#
# COMPACT_ATOMS: atom_id res chain seq x y z
N MET A 1 48.83 38.42 -16.44
CA MET A 1 47.76 37.70 -17.17
C MET A 1 47.32 36.47 -16.37
N GLY A 2 46.19 36.53 -15.69
CA GLY A 2 45.60 35.38 -14.98
C GLY A 2 44.71 34.57 -15.92
N ARG A 3 44.99 33.27 -16.08
CA ARG A 3 44.14 32.36 -16.87
C ARG A 3 42.96 31.93 -15.98
N LEU A 4 41.75 32.34 -16.38
CA LEU A 4 40.49 31.85 -15.81
C LEU A 4 40.36 30.34 -16.09
N MET A 5 40.12 29.54 -15.05
CA MET A 5 39.56 28.20 -15.18
C MET A 5 38.04 28.30 -15.16
N ILE A 6 37.37 27.74 -16.17
CA ILE A 6 35.91 27.53 -16.16
C ILE A 6 35.70 26.03 -16.04
N VAL A 7 35.31 25.57 -14.84
CA VAL A 7 34.78 24.23 -14.62
C VAL A 7 33.27 24.33 -14.85
N ALA A 8 32.79 23.77 -15.96
CA ALA A 8 31.37 23.66 -16.24
C ALA A 8 30.81 22.46 -15.44
N LEU A 9 30.10 22.74 -14.35
CA LEU A 9 29.23 21.75 -13.70
C LEU A 9 27.94 21.64 -14.53
N CYS A 10 27.82 20.55 -15.29
CA CYS A 10 26.53 20.12 -15.81
C CYS A 10 25.72 19.53 -14.65
N VAL A 11 24.76 20.30 -14.12
CA VAL A 11 23.75 19.78 -13.18
C VAL A 11 22.71 19.03 -14.03
N SER A 12 22.85 17.71 -14.10
CA SER A 12 21.84 16.83 -14.67
C SER A 12 20.61 16.84 -13.75
N MET A 13 19.59 17.61 -14.09
CA MET A 13 18.27 17.45 -13.47
C MET A 13 17.61 16.20 -14.04
N SER A 14 17.88 15.06 -13.41
CA SER A 14 17.01 13.88 -13.54
C SER A 14 15.68 14.24 -12.88
N ALA A 15 14.71 14.66 -13.69
CA ALA A 15 13.31 14.73 -13.31
C ALA A 15 12.83 13.30 -13.05
N GLY A 16 13.01 12.82 -11.82
CA GLY A 16 12.41 11.58 -11.36
C GLY A 16 10.90 11.77 -11.28
N HIS A 17 10.15 10.92 -11.96
CA HIS A 17 8.71 10.79 -11.81
C HIS A 17 8.38 10.37 -10.36
N VAL A 18 8.21 11.33 -9.47
CA VAL A 18 7.72 11.14 -8.09
C VAL A 18 6.29 11.66 -8.04
N MET A 19 5.34 10.92 -8.62
CA MET A 19 3.91 11.23 -8.47
C MET A 19 3.04 10.01 -8.19
N ALA A 20 3.43 8.80 -8.61
CA ALA A 20 2.62 7.59 -8.39
C ALA A 20 2.64 7.08 -6.94
N ASP A 21 3.77 7.17 -6.23
CA ASP A 21 3.89 6.58 -4.88
C ASP A 21 3.05 7.32 -3.82
N THR A 22 2.80 8.62 -4.04
CA THR A 22 1.98 9.43 -3.13
C THR A 22 0.52 9.00 -3.14
N ASP A 23 0.01 8.59 -4.31
CA ASP A 23 -1.38 8.15 -4.46
C ASP A 23 -1.60 6.77 -3.81
N ALA A 24 -0.64 5.85 -3.93
CA ALA A 24 -0.72 4.54 -3.29
C ALA A 24 -0.72 4.62 -1.76
N VAL A 25 0.10 5.50 -1.16
CA VAL A 25 0.11 5.75 0.29
C VAL A 25 -1.21 6.36 0.77
N ALA A 26 -1.75 7.34 0.03
CA ALA A 26 -3.05 7.93 0.35
C ALA A 26 -4.19 6.90 0.28
N ASN A 27 -4.12 5.99 -0.69
CA ASN A 27 -5.07 4.89 -0.84
C ASN A 27 -4.93 3.85 0.30
N ALA A 28 -3.70 3.55 0.74
CA ALA A 28 -3.45 2.70 1.92
C ALA A 28 -4.08 3.32 3.19
N GLN A 29 -3.91 4.62 3.38
CA GLN A 29 -4.52 5.34 4.50
C GLN A 29 -6.05 5.31 4.43
N THR A 30 -6.62 5.51 3.23
CA THR A 30 -8.06 5.46 2.99
C THR A 30 -8.63 4.07 3.28
N LEU A 31 -7.95 3.03 2.81
CA LEU A 31 -8.31 1.64 3.09
C LEU A 31 -8.30 1.36 4.60
N CYS A 32 -7.25 1.77 5.33
CA CYS A 32 -7.22 1.60 6.77
C CYS A 32 -8.38 2.28 7.49
N ARG A 33 -8.72 3.53 7.11
CA ARG A 33 -9.87 4.24 7.70
C ARG A 33 -11.20 3.50 7.44
N ALA A 34 -11.39 2.97 6.23
CA ALA A 34 -12.59 2.21 5.89
C ALA A 34 -12.70 0.91 6.70
N ILE A 35 -11.57 0.23 6.91
CA ILE A 35 -11.52 -1.04 7.65
C ILE A 35 -11.70 -0.84 9.16
N ASP A 36 -11.05 0.18 9.72
CA ASP A 36 -11.15 0.51 11.16
C ASP A 36 -12.58 0.85 11.59
N THR A 37 -13.39 1.36 10.68
CA THR A 37 -14.79 1.72 10.96
C THR A 37 -15.77 0.55 10.82
N THR A 38 -15.33 -0.59 10.28
CA THR A 38 -16.22 -1.68 9.89
C THR A 38 -15.92 -2.99 10.62
N ILE A 39 -14.68 -3.47 10.57
CA ILE A 39 -14.37 -4.88 10.87
C ILE A 39 -13.13 -5.10 11.75
N SER A 40 -12.32 -4.05 11.98
CA SER A 40 -11.02 -4.24 12.61
C SER A 40 -11.12 -4.46 14.12
N LEU A 41 -10.36 -5.44 14.63
CA LEU A 41 -10.22 -5.68 16.08
C LEU A 41 -9.10 -4.86 16.73
N SER A 42 -8.20 -4.29 15.92
CA SER A 42 -7.16 -3.37 16.35
C SER A 42 -6.89 -2.36 15.23
N PRO A 43 -6.21 -1.24 15.49
CA PRO A 43 -5.96 -0.24 14.45
C PRO A 43 -5.25 -0.83 13.23
N CYS A 44 -5.79 -0.59 12.05
CA CYS A 44 -5.13 -0.90 10.79
C CYS A 44 -3.81 -0.13 10.67
N THR A 45 -2.79 -0.78 10.14
CA THR A 45 -1.47 -0.18 9.94
C THR A 45 -1.06 -0.33 8.48
N TYR A 46 -0.23 0.58 7.98
CA TYR A 46 0.36 0.47 6.65
C TYR A 46 1.86 0.78 6.70
N SER A 47 2.62 0.21 5.77
CA SER A 47 4.05 0.46 5.59
C SER A 47 4.30 0.79 4.14
N GLU A 48 4.75 2.03 3.88
CA GLU A 48 5.18 2.47 2.56
C GLU A 48 6.46 1.78 2.11
N GLU A 49 7.40 1.53 3.02
CA GLU A 49 8.65 0.82 2.73
C GLU A 49 8.40 -0.62 2.30
N ALA A 50 7.53 -1.33 3.03
CA ALA A 50 7.19 -2.72 2.71
C ALA A 50 6.06 -2.85 1.68
N LYS A 51 5.43 -1.74 1.28
CA LYS A 51 4.23 -1.70 0.41
C LYS A 51 3.12 -2.62 0.94
N THR A 52 2.79 -2.50 2.23
CA THR A 52 1.79 -3.36 2.88
C THR A 52 0.74 -2.57 3.66
N VAL A 53 -0.47 -3.11 3.70
CA VAL A 53 -1.54 -2.76 4.64
C VAL A 53 -1.79 -3.99 5.52
N THR A 54 -1.84 -3.81 6.83
CA THR A 54 -2.03 -4.87 7.82
C THR A 54 -3.27 -4.60 8.65
N VAL A 55 -4.17 -5.57 8.69
CA VAL A 55 -5.46 -5.50 9.36
C VAL A 55 -5.57 -6.67 10.33
N SER A 56 -6.06 -6.40 11.54
CA SER A 56 -6.34 -7.46 12.51
C SER A 56 -7.83 -7.77 12.53
N VAL A 57 -8.19 -9.01 12.23
CA VAL A 57 -9.57 -9.48 12.09
C VAL A 57 -9.87 -10.60 13.10
N GLY A 58 -11.15 -10.73 13.46
CA GLY A 58 -11.63 -11.78 14.37
C GLY A 58 -11.91 -13.13 13.70
N THR A 59 -11.64 -13.23 12.40
CA THR A 59 -11.98 -14.40 11.59
C THR A 59 -10.82 -15.40 11.51
N GLN A 60 -11.10 -16.65 11.10
CA GLN A 60 -10.09 -17.69 10.87
C GLN A 60 -9.79 -17.84 9.36
N GLY A 61 -8.72 -18.58 9.02
CA GLY A 61 -8.04 -18.51 7.71
C GLY A 61 -8.90 -18.70 6.45
N GLY A 62 -9.98 -19.50 6.51
CA GLY A 62 -10.91 -19.67 5.37
C GLY A 62 -11.68 -18.38 5.05
N ASP A 63 -12.30 -17.80 6.07
CA ASP A 63 -13.05 -16.55 5.99
C ASP A 63 -12.15 -15.35 5.67
N ALA A 64 -10.87 -15.40 6.08
CA ALA A 64 -9.91 -14.35 5.80
C ALA A 64 -9.57 -14.25 4.31
N ARG A 65 -9.49 -15.38 3.60
CA ARG A 65 -9.22 -15.34 2.14
C ARG A 65 -10.39 -14.73 1.36
N GLU A 66 -11.62 -15.07 1.74
CA GLU A 66 -12.83 -14.47 1.17
C GLU A 66 -12.94 -12.98 1.49
N LEU A 67 -12.59 -12.59 2.72
CA LEU A 67 -12.50 -11.18 3.10
C LEU A 67 -11.49 -10.42 2.25
N CYS A 68 -10.32 -11.01 1.99
CA CYS A 68 -9.32 -10.46 1.09
C CYS A 68 -9.90 -10.16 -0.30
N GLN A 69 -10.58 -11.13 -0.91
CA GLN A 69 -11.22 -10.98 -2.22
C GLN A 69 -12.34 -9.93 -2.22
N THR A 70 -13.10 -9.87 -1.12
CA THR A 70 -14.17 -8.88 -0.95
C THR A 70 -13.61 -7.46 -0.89
N ILE A 71 -12.52 -7.25 -0.15
CA ILE A 71 -11.84 -5.96 -0.05
C ILE A 71 -11.25 -5.55 -1.41
N GLU A 72 -10.55 -6.48 -2.08
CA GLU A 72 -9.98 -6.25 -3.41
C GLU A 72 -11.07 -5.84 -4.42
N SER A 73 -12.18 -6.59 -4.47
CA SER A 73 -13.32 -6.30 -5.34
C SER A 73 -13.93 -4.93 -5.05
N SER A 74 -14.10 -4.61 -3.76
CA SER A 74 -14.63 -3.31 -3.32
C SER A 74 -13.73 -2.13 -3.73
N LEU A 75 -12.41 -2.33 -3.72
CA LEU A 75 -11.44 -1.32 -4.15
C LEU A 75 -11.50 -1.10 -5.66
N MET A 76 -11.56 -2.19 -6.44
CA MET A 76 -11.73 -2.11 -7.90
C MET A 76 -13.04 -1.42 -8.29
N GLU A 77 -14.16 -1.76 -7.64
CA GLU A 77 -15.45 -1.11 -7.86
C GLU A 77 -15.43 0.39 -7.56
N LYS A 78 -14.61 0.82 -6.60
CA LYS A 78 -14.41 2.22 -6.21
C LYS A 78 -13.32 2.93 -7.01
N HIS A 79 -12.70 2.25 -7.98
CA HIS A 79 -11.55 2.75 -8.74
C HIS A 79 -10.38 3.21 -7.84
N ILE A 80 -10.14 2.50 -6.74
CA ILE A 80 -9.01 2.74 -5.85
C ILE A 80 -7.91 1.74 -6.23
N PHE A 81 -6.82 2.25 -6.79
CA PHE A 81 -5.69 1.45 -7.26
C PHE A 81 -4.38 1.84 -6.56
N PHE A 82 -3.44 0.91 -6.49
CA PHE A 82 -2.17 1.07 -5.79
C PHE A 82 -1.01 1.11 -6.79
N ASP A 83 -0.96 2.14 -7.62
CA ASP A 83 0.00 2.24 -8.72
C ASP A 83 1.47 2.24 -8.27
N GLY A 84 2.35 1.74 -9.14
CA GLY A 84 3.79 1.64 -8.89
C GLY A 84 4.20 0.24 -8.46
N ASP A 85 4.82 0.13 -7.29
CA ASP A 85 5.23 -1.17 -6.75
C ASP A 85 4.01 -1.94 -6.23
N PRO A 86 3.94 -3.28 -6.41
CA PRO A 86 2.79 -4.07 -5.96
C PRO A 86 2.58 -4.00 -4.44
N TRP A 87 1.44 -3.47 -4.02
CA TRP A 87 1.04 -3.43 -2.62
C TRP A 87 0.31 -4.71 -2.19
N LYS A 88 0.44 -5.07 -0.91
CA LYS A 88 -0.26 -6.23 -0.33
C LYS A 88 -1.13 -5.88 0.86
N LEU A 89 -2.26 -6.56 0.98
CA LEU A 89 -3.09 -6.59 2.17
C LEU A 89 -2.78 -7.87 2.97
N ASN A 90 -2.42 -7.69 4.23
CA ASN A 90 -2.15 -8.76 5.19
C ASN A 90 -3.24 -8.78 6.26
N LEU A 91 -3.92 -9.90 6.39
CA LEU A 91 -4.91 -10.13 7.44
C LEU A 91 -4.28 -10.95 8.55
N LYS A 92 -4.26 -10.39 9.76
CA LYS A 92 -3.81 -11.04 10.99
C LYS A 92 -5.00 -11.46 11.83
N SER A 93 -4.89 -12.57 12.53
CA SER A 93 -5.88 -12.97 13.52
C SER A 93 -5.34 -12.79 14.92
N SER A 94 -6.06 -12.04 15.75
CA SER A 94 -5.75 -11.93 17.17
C SER A 94 -5.91 -13.27 17.90
N ALA A 95 -6.76 -14.17 17.36
CA ALA A 95 -6.94 -15.53 17.90
C ALA A 95 -5.72 -16.45 17.66
N SER A 96 -4.85 -16.12 16.69
CA SER A 96 -3.66 -16.89 16.37
C SER A 96 -2.34 -16.22 16.79
N GLY A 97 -2.40 -15.19 17.65
CA GLY A 97 -1.21 -14.51 18.17
C GLY A 97 -0.51 -13.63 17.13
N ASP A 98 -1.27 -12.84 16.38
CA ASP A 98 -0.79 -11.86 15.38
C ASP A 98 -0.12 -12.44 14.13
N ASN A 99 -0.30 -13.75 13.89
CA ASN A 99 0.12 -14.38 12.65
C ASN A 99 -0.73 -13.90 11.47
N THR A 100 -0.08 -13.62 10.33
CA THR A 100 -0.76 -13.39 9.06
C THR A 100 -1.46 -14.68 8.64
N ILE A 101 -2.79 -14.65 8.57
CA ILE A 101 -3.64 -15.78 8.20
C ILE A 101 -4.07 -15.73 6.73
N ALA A 102 -4.00 -14.56 6.09
CA ALA A 102 -4.18 -14.38 4.66
C ALA A 102 -3.37 -13.18 4.15
N SER A 103 -2.93 -13.25 2.90
CA SER A 103 -2.29 -12.16 2.18
C SER A 103 -2.83 -12.14 0.75
N CYS A 104 -3.19 -10.95 0.26
CA CYS A 104 -3.68 -10.73 -1.10
C CYS A 104 -3.04 -9.48 -1.70
N ASP A 105 -2.92 -9.46 -3.03
CA ASP A 105 -2.42 -8.29 -3.74
C ASP A 105 -3.51 -7.20 -3.75
N LEU A 106 -3.09 -5.94 -3.65
CA LEU A 106 -3.98 -4.79 -3.80
C LEU A 106 -4.04 -4.39 -5.27
N PRO A 107 -5.21 -3.98 -5.77
CA PRO A 107 -5.44 -3.85 -7.21
C PRO A 107 -4.57 -2.76 -7.82
N GLN A 108 -4.05 -3.05 -9.01
CA GLN A 108 -3.25 -2.15 -9.84
C GLN A 108 -4.13 -1.54 -10.94
N THR A 109 -3.80 -0.35 -11.44
CA THR A 109 -4.50 0.20 -12.60
C THR A 109 -4.31 -0.73 -13.82
N PRO A 110 -5.40 -1.21 -14.46
CA PRO A 110 -5.30 -2.01 -15.67
C PRO A 110 -4.65 -1.21 -16.80
N HIS A 111 -3.72 -1.85 -17.54
CA HIS A 111 -3.09 -1.28 -18.74
C HIS A 111 -3.84 -1.64 -20.02
#